data_AF-A0A7C5V9A0-F1
#
_entry.id   AF-A0A7C5V9A0-F1
#
_cell.length_a   1.000
_cell.length_b   1.000
_cell.length_c   1.000
_cell.angle_alpha   90.00
_cell.angle_beta   90.00
_cell.angle_gamma   90.00
#
_symmetry.space_group_name_H-M   'P 1'
#
loop_
_entity.id
_entity.type
_entity.pdbx_description
1 polymer ?
#
loop_
_entity_poly.entity_id
_entity_poly.type
_entity_poly.pdbx_seq_one_letter_code
_entity_poly.pdbx_strand_id
1 'polypeptide(L)'
;MPRLAKIKNLALVADITINPANIRTRHKTGVNVMYGHGGVKWVNLSDFPREFLALREGPTDLAAFNTGYNNIMLLDVVVQTGRPVVPARGVWGTFDRL
;
A
#
# COMPACT_ATOMS: atom_id res chain seq x y z
N MET A 1 5.47 -23.38 -2.10
CA MET A 1 4.64 -22.39 -1.36
C MET A 1 5.51 -21.67 -0.34
N PRO A 2 5.32 -20.36 -0.13
CA PRO A 2 5.95 -19.64 0.97
C PRO A 2 5.56 -20.27 2.31
N ARG A 3 6.48 -20.38 3.27
CA ARG A 3 6.15 -20.83 4.63
C ARG A 3 5.43 -19.71 5.37
N LEU A 4 4.46 -20.03 6.23
CA LEU A 4 3.72 -19.05 7.04
C LEU A 4 4.65 -18.11 7.83
N ALA A 5 5.79 -18.65 8.29
CA ALA A 5 6.83 -17.89 8.99
C ALA A 5 7.44 -16.75 8.15
N LYS A 6 7.38 -16.80 6.81
CA LYS A 6 7.91 -15.77 5.92
C LYS A 6 6.91 -14.64 5.63
N ILE A 7 5.62 -14.87 5.90
CA ILE A 7 4.56 -13.89 5.62
C ILE A 7 4.09 -13.15 6.87
N LYS A 8 4.60 -13.51 8.05
CA LYS A 8 4.13 -12.99 9.34
C LYS A 8 4.11 -11.45 9.40
N ASN A 9 5.12 -10.80 8.83
CA ASN A 9 5.28 -9.34 8.84
C ASN A 9 4.83 -8.68 7.52
N LEU A 10 4.19 -9.42 6.62
CA LEU A 10 3.66 -8.85 5.39
C LEU A 10 2.26 -8.32 5.63
N ALA A 11 1.99 -7.14 5.09
CA ALA A 11 0.73 -6.46 5.21
C ALA A 11 -0.36 -7.12 4.35
N LEU A 12 -1.55 -7.21 4.94
CA LEU A 12 -2.82 -7.61 4.37
C LEU A 12 -3.79 -6.44 4.61
N VAL A 13 -3.99 -5.62 3.59
CA VAL A 13 -4.87 -4.46 3.69
C VAL A 13 -6.26 -4.86 3.21
N ALA A 14 -7.28 -4.67 4.06
CA ALA A 14 -8.68 -4.98 3.75
C ALA A 14 -9.55 -3.72 3.56
N ASP A 15 -8.98 -2.52 3.72
CA ASP A 15 -9.71 -1.24 3.66
C ASP A 15 -9.53 -0.53 2.31
N ILE A 16 -10.44 0.41 2.01
CA ILE A 16 -10.41 1.23 0.79
C ILE A 16 -9.20 2.19 0.85
N THR A 17 -8.06 1.75 0.32
CA THR A 17 -6.81 2.50 0.21
C THR A 17 -6.55 2.98 -1.22
N ILE A 18 -7.61 3.35 -1.96
CA ILE A 18 -7.47 3.78 -3.36
C ILE A 18 -6.80 5.16 -3.44
N ASN A 19 -7.15 6.06 -2.53
CA ASN A 19 -6.61 7.42 -2.40
C ASN A 19 -6.80 7.92 -0.94
N PRO A 20 -6.15 9.03 -0.56
CA PRO A 20 -6.37 9.68 0.73
C PRO A 20 -7.82 10.14 0.98
N ALA A 21 -8.55 10.55 -0.06
CA ALA A 21 -9.91 11.06 0.09
C ALA A 21 -10.87 9.98 0.64
N ASN A 22 -10.78 8.76 0.13
CA ASN A 22 -11.59 7.62 0.57
C ASN A 22 -11.28 7.25 2.02
N ILE A 23 -10.02 7.33 2.42
CA ILE A 23 -9.61 7.13 3.82
C ILE A 23 -10.22 8.23 4.69
N ARG A 24 -10.15 9.50 4.29
CA ARG A 24 -10.73 10.62 5.06
C ARG A 24 -12.26 10.51 5.17
N THR A 25 -12.94 10.08 4.12
CA THR A 25 -14.40 9.91 4.12
C THR A 25 -14.85 8.76 5.02
N ARG A 26 -14.13 7.63 5.03
CA ARG A 26 -14.53 6.43 5.78
C ARG A 26 -13.93 6.34 7.18
N HIS A 27 -12.64 6.63 7.31
CA HIS A 27 -11.82 6.34 8.49
C HIS A 27 -11.22 7.60 9.13
N LYS A 28 -11.34 8.77 8.48
CA LYS A 28 -10.88 10.11 8.90
C LYS A 28 -9.36 10.28 8.98
N THR A 29 -8.65 9.42 9.70
CA THR A 29 -7.26 9.65 10.10
C THR A 29 -6.28 8.53 9.77
N GLY A 30 -6.74 7.35 9.35
CA GLY A 30 -5.88 6.19 9.11
C GLY A 30 -6.65 4.96 8.63
N VAL A 31 -6.00 3.80 8.62
CA VAL A 31 -6.64 2.51 8.26
C VAL A 31 -6.14 1.38 9.16
N ASN A 32 -6.90 0.29 9.25
CA ASN A 32 -6.43 -0.93 9.89
C ASN A 32 -5.65 -1.77 8.87
N VAL A 33 -4.42 -2.14 9.23
CA VAL A 33 -3.59 -3.04 8.45
C VAL A 33 -3.47 -4.36 9.21
N MET A 34 -3.98 -5.44 8.62
CA MET A 34 -3.80 -6.79 9.14
C MET A 34 -2.45 -7.33 8.66
N TYR A 35 -1.81 -8.21 9.41
CA TYR A 35 -0.54 -8.83 9.03
C TYR A 35 -0.70 -10.34 8.94
N GLY A 36 0.23 -11.01 8.25
CA GLY A 36 0.18 -12.47 8.08
C GLY A 36 0.22 -13.28 9.39
N HIS A 37 0.60 -12.67 10.52
CA HIS A 37 0.46 -13.28 11.85
C HIS A 37 -0.93 -13.09 12.50
N GLY A 38 -1.90 -12.50 11.79
CA GLY A 38 -3.26 -12.26 12.26
C GLY A 38 -3.44 -11.02 13.15
N GLY A 39 -2.39 -10.27 13.45
CA GLY A 39 -2.50 -9.03 14.20
C GLY A 39 -2.90 -7.87 13.32
N VAL A 40 -3.50 -6.84 13.93
CA VAL A 40 -3.98 -5.64 13.25
C VAL A 40 -3.30 -4.42 13.87
N LYS A 41 -2.83 -3.51 13.04
CA LYS A 41 -2.23 -2.24 13.43
C LYS A 41 -2.99 -1.09 12.79
N TRP A 42 -3.30 -0.06 13.58
CA TRP A 42 -3.77 1.21 13.03
C TRP A 42 -2.58 1.97 12.43
N VAL A 43 -2.67 2.32 11.16
CA VAL A 43 -1.67 3.13 10.45
C VAL A 43 -2.26 4.50 10.16
N ASN A 44 -1.63 5.56 10.67
CA ASN A 44 -2.13 6.91 10.45
C ASN A 44 -1.90 7.30 8.99
N LEU A 45 -2.80 8.12 8.45
CA LEU A 45 -2.68 8.67 7.11
C LEU A 45 -1.38 9.47 6.94
N SER A 46 -0.88 10.11 8.00
CA SER A 46 0.43 10.80 8.00
C SER A 46 1.61 9.89 7.70
N ASP A 47 1.47 8.58 7.94
CA ASP A 47 2.56 7.60 7.83
C ASP A 47 2.62 6.99 6.42
N PHE A 48 1.70 7.37 5.53
CA PHE A 48 1.67 6.91 4.14
C PHE A 48 2.75 7.60 3.30
N PRO A 49 3.21 6.97 2.21
CA PRO A 49 4.11 7.60 1.25
C PRO A 49 3.57 8.94 0.74
N ARG A 50 4.47 9.91 0.54
CA ARG A 50 4.12 11.26 0.07
C ARG A 50 3.39 11.23 -1.27
N GLU A 51 3.78 10.32 -2.15
CA GLU A 51 3.19 10.11 -3.48
C GLU A 51 1.73 9.68 -3.36
N PHE A 52 1.41 8.81 -2.40
CA PHE A 52 0.03 8.44 -2.11
C PHE A 52 -0.76 9.64 -1.57
N LEU A 53 -0.18 10.40 -0.65
CA LEU A 53 -0.81 11.60 -0.10
C LEU A 53 -1.07 12.70 -1.14
N ALA A 54 -0.33 12.68 -2.26
CA ALA A 54 -0.51 13.60 -3.38
C ALA A 54 -1.71 13.24 -4.29
N LEU A 55 -2.30 12.04 -4.17
CA LEU A 55 -3.48 11.61 -4.92
C LEU A 55 -4.75 12.31 -4.39
N ARG A 56 -4.87 13.62 -4.64
CA ARG A 56 -5.97 14.46 -4.12
C ARG A 56 -7.34 13.94 -4.52
N GLU A 57 -7.46 13.51 -5.77
CA GLU A 57 -8.62 12.84 -6.33
C GLU A 57 -8.18 11.45 -6.76
N GLY A 58 -9.06 10.46 -6.56
CA GLY A 58 -8.74 9.08 -6.90
C GLY A 58 -8.72 8.89 -8.40
N PRO A 59 -8.26 7.73 -8.88
CA PRO A 59 -8.51 7.34 -10.26
C PRO A 59 -10.02 7.46 -10.56
N THR A 60 -10.39 8.35 -11.48
CA THR A 60 -11.79 8.63 -11.84
C THR A 60 -12.27 7.77 -13.00
N ASP A 61 -11.34 7.15 -13.74
CA ASP A 61 -11.60 6.27 -14.86
C ASP A 61 -10.55 5.14 -14.95
N LEU A 62 -10.72 4.25 -15.92
CA LEU A 62 -9.81 3.13 -16.15
C LEU A 62 -8.40 3.59 -16.57
N ALA A 63 -8.27 4.72 -17.28
CA ALA A 63 -6.98 5.21 -17.74
C ALA A 63 -6.11 5.76 -16.59
N ALA A 64 -6.75 6.24 -15.52
CA ALA A 64 -6.08 6.65 -14.30
C ALA A 64 -5.48 5.47 -13.50
N PHE A 65 -6.00 4.24 -13.68
CA PHE A 65 -5.39 3.00 -13.16
C PHE A 65 -4.23 2.52 -14.04
N ASN A 66 -3.23 3.38 -14.22
CA ASN A 66 -2.05 3.08 -15.03
C ASN A 66 -0.86 2.57 -14.20
N THR A 67 0.25 2.28 -14.88
CA THR A 67 1.50 1.83 -14.24
C THR A 67 2.04 2.82 -13.22
N GLY A 68 1.85 4.13 -13.43
CA GLY A 68 2.22 5.17 -12.46
C GLY A 68 1.44 5.04 -11.15
N TYR A 69 0.12 4.88 -11.22
CA TYR A 69 -0.70 4.61 -10.03
C TYR A 69 -0.28 3.32 -9.33
N ASN A 70 -0.10 2.24 -10.10
CA ASN A 70 0.34 0.96 -9.54
C ASN A 70 1.69 1.09 -8.83
N ASN A 71 2.65 1.84 -9.37
CA ASN A 71 3.95 2.06 -8.74
C ASN A 71 3.87 2.83 -7.41
N ILE A 72 2.86 3.70 -7.24
CA ILE A 72 2.60 4.36 -5.94
C ILE A 72 2.14 3.33 -4.92
N MET A 73 1.25 2.42 -5.34
CA MET A 73 0.72 1.37 -4.48
C MET A 73 1.80 0.32 -4.18
N LEU A 74 2.30 -0.35 -5.21
CA LEU A 74 3.28 -1.42 -5.14
C LEU A 74 4.32 -1.24 -6.26
N LEU A 75 5.58 -1.13 -5.87
CA LEU A 75 6.71 -1.31 -6.77
C LEU A 75 7.58 -2.45 -6.25
N ASP A 76 7.38 -3.63 -6.81
CA ASP A 76 8.06 -4.87 -6.45
C ASP A 76 9.14 -5.29 -7.45
N VAL A 77 9.28 -4.58 -8.58
CA VAL A 77 10.31 -4.82 -9.60
C VAL A 77 10.94 -3.52 -10.14
N VAL A 78 12.20 -3.59 -10.54
CA VAL A 78 12.91 -2.53 -11.25
C VAL A 78 12.49 -2.57 -12.72
N VAL A 79 11.73 -1.58 -13.19
CA VAL A 79 11.13 -1.55 -14.53
C VAL A 79 12.13 -1.86 -15.65
N GLN A 80 13.37 -1.38 -15.55
CA GLN A 80 14.40 -1.55 -16.57
C GLN A 80 15.00 -2.96 -16.61
N THR A 81 15.01 -3.68 -15.49
CA THR A 81 15.75 -4.96 -15.37
C THR A 81 14.85 -6.14 -15.04
N GLY A 82 13.59 -5.89 -14.68
CA GLY A 82 12.65 -6.89 -14.16
C GLY A 82 13.07 -7.51 -12.83
N ARG A 83 14.15 -7.03 -12.20
CA ARG A 83 14.66 -7.60 -10.95
C ARG A 83 13.76 -7.18 -9.77
N PRO A 84 13.54 -8.07 -8.79
CA PRO A 84 12.77 -7.73 -7.61
C PRO A 84 13.37 -6.55 -6.83
N VAL A 85 12.51 -5.65 -6.36
CA VAL A 85 12.86 -4.61 -5.39
C VAL A 85 12.68 -5.20 -4.00
N VAL A 86 13.77 -5.37 -3.26
CA VAL A 86 13.77 -5.96 -1.91
C VAL A 86 14.38 -4.97 -0.91
N PRO A 87 13.62 -4.48 0.09
CA PRO A 87 12.18 -4.70 0.29
C PRO A 87 11.34 -3.94 -0.74
N ALA A 88 10.11 -4.40 -1.01
CA ALA A 88 9.18 -3.73 -1.92
C ALA A 88 8.97 -2.26 -1.54
N ARG A 89 8.62 -1.43 -2.52
CA ARG A 89 8.34 0.00 -2.35
C ARG A 89 6.87 0.32 -2.61
N GLY A 90 6.50 1.58 -2.37
CA GLY A 90 5.11 2.05 -2.42
C GLY A 90 4.39 1.89 -1.09
N VAL A 91 3.07 2.08 -1.10
CA VAL A 91 2.19 1.95 0.06
C VAL A 91 2.34 0.58 0.72
N TRP A 92 2.25 -0.51 -0.04
CA TRP A 92 2.35 -1.88 0.47
C TRP A 92 3.71 -2.13 1.12
N GLY A 93 4.79 -1.75 0.43
CA GLY A 93 6.13 -1.88 0.97
C GLY A 93 6.35 -1.07 2.25
N THR A 94 5.68 0.07 2.42
CA THR A 94 5.74 0.85 3.66
C THR A 94 5.04 0.13 4.81
N PHE A 95 3.90 -0.51 4.57
CA PHE A 95 3.22 -1.29 5.60
C PHE A 95 4.00 -2.52 6.06
N ASP A 96 4.72 -3.19 5.16
CA ASP A 96 5.61 -4.31 5.50
C ASP A 96 6.75 -3.93 6.47
N ARG A 97 7.03 -2.62 6.63
CA ARG A 97 8.08 -2.08 7.51
C ARG A 97 7.57 -1.53 8.85
N LEU A 98 6.25 -1.45 9.03
CA LEU A 98 5.59 -0.95 10.23
C LEU A 98 5.35 -2.07 11.24
#